data_AF-A0A931ULD7-F1
#
_entry.id   AF-A0A931ULD7-F1
#
_cell.length_a   1.000
_cell.length_b   1.000
_cell.length_c   1.000
_cell.angle_alpha   90.00
_cell.angle_beta   90.00
_cell.angle_gamma   90.00
#
_symmetry.space_group_name_H-M   'P 1'
#
loop_
_entity.id
_entity.type
_entity.pdbx_description
1 polymer ?
#
loop_
_entity_poly.entity_id
_entity_poly.type
_entity_poly.pdbx_seq_one_letter_code
_entity_poly.pdbx_strand_id
1 'polypeptide(L)'
;AGVEASRYEALALSDSDVRASPDLLTVLVRPLADPKVGLSFGCPAYREPRNWVAALMALAVNESMTGVVSRFALGRRDVGIGATMVLRRAALQAIGGLEPLANRVGLDASLGRAVARAGYVVALIPEPVPIIHHHDTFGHWWRHLHRWLVTIRCYLPRLYALGIIAEAGLPCAGLLVLLGPRRVGVTLVGVVVLARMASGWAVNRWFTRDPQVGRWLWLAPVLDLLRIPLWLHGYLSRQVPWRGRWLVVRRDGTAVERDAARG
;
A
#
# COMPACT_ATOMS: atom_id res chain seq x y z
N ALA A 1 25.88 -3.38 1.54
CA ALA A 1 26.02 -4.83 1.27
C ALA A 1 25.49 -5.26 -0.11
N GLY A 2 24.19 -5.52 -0.30
CA GLY A 2 23.68 -6.10 -1.56
C GLY A 2 23.90 -5.23 -2.82
N VAL A 3 23.67 -3.92 -2.70
CA VAL A 3 23.92 -2.96 -3.79
C VAL A 3 25.41 -2.86 -4.15
N GLU A 4 26.28 -2.86 -3.14
CA GLU A 4 27.73 -2.76 -3.30
C GLU A 4 28.33 -4.01 -3.96
N ALA A 5 27.81 -5.20 -3.61
CA ALA A 5 28.26 -6.46 -4.18
C ALA A 5 27.76 -6.69 -5.62
N SER A 6 26.71 -5.99 -6.05
CA SER A 6 26.13 -6.15 -7.39
C SER A 6 26.98 -5.46 -8.45
N ARG A 7 27.16 -6.12 -9.60
CA ARG A 7 27.88 -5.59 -10.78
C ARG A 7 26.96 -5.13 -11.92
N TYR A 8 25.64 -5.25 -11.75
CA TYR A 8 24.66 -5.02 -12.82
C TYR A 8 24.09 -3.59 -12.79
N GLU A 9 23.62 -3.12 -13.95
CA GLU A 9 22.97 -1.81 -14.08
C GLU A 9 21.54 -1.77 -13.53
N ALA A 10 20.83 -2.89 -13.60
CA ALA A 10 19.50 -3.04 -13.02
C ALA A 10 19.61 -3.73 -11.65
N LEU A 11 18.97 -3.14 -10.64
CA LEU A 11 18.98 -3.60 -9.25
C LEU A 11 17.56 -3.95 -8.82
N ALA A 12 17.30 -5.22 -8.51
CA ALA A 12 16.01 -5.67 -8.00
C ALA A 12 15.99 -5.63 -6.47
N LEU A 13 14.94 -5.04 -5.90
CA LEU A 13 14.59 -5.07 -4.48
C LEU A 13 13.27 -5.83 -4.37
N SER A 14 13.24 -6.93 -3.62
CA SER A 14 12.02 -7.72 -3.44
C SER A 14 11.82 -8.12 -1.99
N ASP A 15 10.57 -8.08 -1.55
CA ASP A 15 10.16 -8.63 -0.26
C ASP A 15 10.14 -10.17 -0.34
N SER A 16 10.40 -10.83 0.79
CA SER A 16 10.55 -12.29 0.87
C SER A 16 9.21 -13.05 0.78
N ASP A 17 8.08 -12.37 0.93
CA ASP A 17 6.73 -12.91 0.82
C ASP A 17 6.13 -12.78 -0.59
N VAL A 18 6.86 -12.15 -1.52
CA VAL A 18 6.49 -12.14 -2.94
C VAL A 18 6.57 -13.55 -3.53
N ARG A 19 5.61 -13.84 -4.43
CA ARG A 19 5.59 -15.05 -5.26
C ARG A 19 5.69 -14.62 -6.72
N ALA A 20 6.93 -14.39 -7.15
CA ALA A 20 7.24 -13.91 -8.48
C ALA A 20 6.86 -14.96 -9.54
N SER A 21 6.23 -14.52 -10.62
CA SER A 21 6.13 -15.33 -11.83
C SER A 21 7.50 -15.41 -12.52
N PRO A 22 7.77 -16.44 -13.35
CA PRO A 22 9.02 -16.53 -14.10
C PRO A 22 9.33 -15.27 -14.92
N ASP A 23 8.29 -14.59 -15.42
CA ASP A 23 8.43 -13.41 -16.27
C ASP A 23 8.47 -12.07 -15.50
N LEU A 24 8.26 -12.06 -14.18
CA LEU A 24 8.08 -10.83 -13.41
C LEU A 24 9.28 -9.88 -13.56
N LEU A 25 10.51 -10.40 -13.47
CA LEU A 25 11.71 -9.58 -13.62
C LEU A 25 11.87 -9.05 -15.05
N THR A 26 11.54 -9.87 -16.06
CA THR A 26 11.56 -9.43 -17.47
C THR A 26 10.63 -8.25 -17.66
N VAL A 27 9.42 -8.32 -17.12
CA VAL A 27 8.43 -7.25 -17.19
C VAL A 27 8.90 -6.00 -16.44
N LEU A 28 9.44 -6.14 -15.23
CA LEU A 28 9.93 -5.01 -14.43
C LEU A 28 11.17 -4.34 -15.02
N VAL A 29 12.00 -5.06 -15.77
CA VAL A 29 13.20 -4.50 -16.41
C VAL A 29 12.85 -3.76 -17.70
N ARG A 30 11.80 -4.17 -18.44
CA ARG A 30 11.42 -3.55 -19.72
C ARG A 30 11.32 -2.01 -19.69
N PRO A 31 10.69 -1.36 -18.68
CA PRO A 31 10.65 0.09 -18.61
C PRO A 31 12.02 0.76 -18.53
N LEU A 32 13.04 0.09 -18.00
CA LEU A 32 14.42 0.61 -17.94
C LEU A 32 15.11 0.60 -19.31
N ALA A 33 14.47 0.16 -20.39
CA ALA A 33 14.96 0.43 -21.74
C ALA A 33 14.98 1.95 -22.04
N ASP A 34 14.04 2.72 -21.47
CA ASP A 34 14.09 4.17 -21.53
C ASP A 34 15.12 4.70 -20.51
N PRO A 35 16.17 5.44 -20.94
CA PRO A 35 17.16 6.03 -20.05
C PRO A 35 16.57 6.96 -18.99
N LYS A 36 15.40 7.55 -19.24
CA LYS A 36 14.69 8.41 -18.29
C LYS A 36 14.06 7.62 -17.14
N VAL A 37 13.78 6.33 -17.31
CA VAL A 37 13.20 5.50 -16.24
C VAL A 37 14.29 5.11 -15.26
N GLY A 38 14.13 5.58 -14.02
CA GLY A 38 15.04 5.29 -12.91
C GLY A 38 14.55 4.18 -11.99
N LEU A 39 13.23 3.93 -11.95
CA LEU A 39 12.59 2.94 -11.10
C LEU A 39 11.36 2.36 -11.79
N SER A 40 11.18 1.04 -11.72
CA SER A 40 9.97 0.35 -12.11
C SER A 40 9.47 -0.53 -10.97
N PHE A 41 8.16 -0.61 -10.77
CA PHE A 41 7.54 -1.51 -9.79
C PHE A 41 6.17 -1.98 -10.29
N GLY A 42 5.68 -3.07 -9.70
CA GLY A 42 4.32 -3.55 -9.90
C GLY A 42 3.50 -3.43 -8.62
N CYS A 43 2.19 -3.23 -8.77
CA CYS A 43 1.27 -3.17 -7.64
C CYS A 43 1.16 -4.55 -6.97
N PRO A 44 1.28 -4.66 -5.63
CA PRO A 44 1.01 -5.91 -4.93
C PRO A 44 -0.42 -6.39 -5.14
N ALA A 45 -0.59 -7.70 -5.27
CA ALA A 45 -1.87 -8.38 -5.29
C ALA A 45 -1.86 -9.54 -4.30
N TYR A 46 -2.56 -9.35 -3.19
CA TYR A 46 -2.72 -10.38 -2.15
C TYR A 46 -3.71 -11.44 -2.62
N ARG A 47 -3.27 -12.70 -2.55
CA ARG A 47 -3.98 -13.88 -3.08
C ARG A 47 -4.03 -15.03 -2.07
N GLU A 48 -4.92 -15.97 -2.38
CA GLU A 48 -5.18 -17.24 -1.73
C GLU A 48 -5.47 -17.16 -0.22
N PRO A 49 -6.34 -16.23 0.24
CA PRO A 49 -6.73 -16.19 1.63
C PRO A 49 -7.53 -17.43 2.00
N ARG A 50 -7.13 -18.10 3.09
CA ARG A 50 -7.79 -19.28 3.66
C ARG A 50 -8.57 -18.96 4.94
N ASN A 51 -8.41 -17.76 5.50
CA ASN A 51 -9.24 -17.26 6.60
C ASN A 51 -9.73 -15.82 6.38
N TRP A 52 -10.71 -15.40 7.19
CA TRP A 52 -11.35 -14.09 7.06
C TRP A 52 -10.39 -12.91 7.27
N VAL A 53 -9.35 -13.06 8.11
CA VAL A 53 -8.38 -11.99 8.36
C VAL A 53 -7.45 -11.79 7.16
N ALA A 54 -6.92 -12.88 6.60
CA ALA A 54 -6.14 -12.83 5.36
C ALA A 54 -6.98 -12.24 4.22
N ALA A 55 -8.27 -12.56 4.17
CA ALA A 55 -9.18 -11.97 3.21
C ALA A 55 -9.38 -10.46 3.41
N LEU A 56 -9.48 -9.98 4.66
CA LEU A 56 -9.50 -8.53 4.95
C LEU A 56 -8.24 -7.84 4.44
N MET A 57 -7.06 -8.45 4.60
CA MET A 57 -5.82 -7.92 4.02
C MET A 57 -5.94 -7.84 2.50
N ALA A 58 -6.36 -8.93 1.85
CA ALA A 58 -6.47 -8.97 0.40
C ALA A 58 -7.44 -7.90 -0.14
N LEU A 59 -8.61 -7.73 0.48
CA LEU A 59 -9.55 -6.68 0.09
C LEU A 59 -8.97 -5.28 0.30
N ALA A 60 -8.35 -5.03 1.46
CA ALA A 60 -7.77 -3.72 1.78
C ALA A 60 -6.65 -3.32 0.81
N VAL A 61 -5.70 -4.20 0.56
CA VAL A 61 -4.54 -3.89 -0.30
C VAL A 61 -4.96 -3.80 -1.74
N ASN A 62 -5.66 -4.82 -2.26
CA ASN A 62 -5.97 -4.90 -3.69
C ASN A 62 -6.85 -3.72 -4.12
N GLU A 63 -7.83 -3.32 -3.31
CA GLU A 63 -8.67 -2.14 -3.60
C GLU A 63 -7.83 -0.85 -3.59
N SER A 64 -6.88 -0.71 -2.66
CA SER A 64 -6.03 0.48 -2.57
C SER A 64 -5.15 0.71 -3.81
N MET A 65 -4.86 -0.35 -4.59
CA MET A 65 -4.09 -0.24 -5.83
C MET A 65 -4.81 0.59 -6.91
N THR A 66 -6.14 0.67 -6.85
CA THR A 66 -6.91 1.55 -7.76
C THR A 66 -6.48 3.02 -7.61
N GLY A 67 -6.23 3.47 -6.38
CA GLY A 67 -5.74 4.82 -6.10
C GLY A 67 -4.33 5.05 -6.67
N VAL A 68 -3.47 4.04 -6.62
CA VAL A 68 -2.10 4.09 -7.16
C VAL A 68 -2.13 4.19 -8.68
N VAL A 69 -2.88 3.31 -9.34
CA VAL A 69 -3.06 3.31 -10.80
C VAL A 69 -3.64 4.65 -11.27
N SER A 70 -4.65 5.17 -10.55
CA SER A 70 -5.29 6.45 -10.87
C SER A 70 -4.31 7.62 -10.76
N ARG A 71 -3.43 7.63 -9.76
CA ARG A 71 -2.37 8.64 -9.64
C ARG A 71 -1.41 8.61 -10.83
N PHE A 72 -1.00 7.41 -11.26
CA PHE A 72 -0.11 7.25 -12.41
C PHE A 72 -0.78 7.67 -13.72
N ALA A 73 -2.07 7.35 -13.90
CA ALA A 73 -2.88 7.80 -15.03
C ALA A 73 -2.99 9.33 -15.09
N LEU A 74 -3.06 10.00 -13.93
CA LEU A 74 -3.05 11.46 -13.81
C LEU A 74 -1.64 12.07 -13.85
N GLY A 75 -0.61 11.30 -14.21
CA GLY A 75 0.77 11.78 -14.36
C GLY A 75 1.55 11.96 -13.05
N ARG A 76 0.98 11.61 -11.89
CA ARG A 76 1.66 11.69 -10.58
C ARG A 76 2.49 10.44 -10.31
N ARG A 77 3.74 10.46 -10.79
CA ARG A 77 4.70 9.34 -10.75
C ARG A 77 5.75 9.48 -9.63
N ASP A 78 5.29 9.86 -8.45
CA ASP A 78 6.14 10.22 -7.29
C ASP A 78 6.09 9.18 -6.15
N VAL A 79 5.68 7.94 -6.45
CA VAL A 79 5.56 6.87 -5.47
C VAL A 79 6.02 5.54 -6.05
N GLY A 80 6.75 4.78 -5.24
CA GLY A 80 6.98 3.35 -5.43
C GLY A 80 6.27 2.58 -4.33
N ILE A 81 5.78 1.39 -4.64
CA ILE A 81 5.19 0.48 -3.65
C ILE A 81 6.06 -0.76 -3.53
N GLY A 82 6.38 -1.11 -2.29
CA GLY A 82 7.11 -2.30 -1.92
C GLY A 82 6.32 -3.55 -2.26
N ALA A 83 6.99 -4.42 -3.01
CA ALA A 83 6.74 -5.84 -3.17
C ALA A 83 7.92 -6.34 -4.01
N THR A 84 8.00 -5.89 -5.26
CA THR A 84 9.19 -6.02 -6.11
C THR A 84 9.37 -4.74 -6.92
N MET A 85 10.58 -4.18 -6.87
CA MET A 85 10.98 -2.98 -7.59
C MET A 85 12.30 -3.23 -8.31
N VAL A 86 12.48 -2.65 -9.49
CA VAL A 86 13.74 -2.66 -10.24
C VAL A 86 14.19 -1.23 -10.45
N LEU A 87 15.44 -0.95 -10.08
CA LEU A 87 16.00 0.39 -10.06
C LEU A 87 17.25 0.46 -10.95
N ARG A 88 17.39 1.54 -11.71
CA ARG A 88 18.60 1.82 -12.50
C ARG A 88 19.71 2.28 -11.58
N ARG A 89 20.89 1.66 -11.64
CA ARG A 89 22.05 2.01 -10.81
C ARG A 89 22.38 3.50 -10.87
N ALA A 90 22.35 4.12 -12.05
CA ALA A 90 22.58 5.56 -12.21
C ALA A 90 21.56 6.41 -11.43
N ALA A 91 20.29 6.00 -11.37
CA ALA A 91 19.28 6.67 -10.57
C ALA A 91 19.55 6.49 -9.06
N LEU A 92 20.02 5.32 -8.64
CA LEU A 92 20.44 5.08 -7.25
C LEU A 92 21.62 5.97 -6.86
N GLN A 93 22.60 6.10 -7.74
CA GLN A 93 23.78 6.95 -7.52
C GLN A 93 23.40 8.43 -7.47
N ALA A 94 22.49 8.88 -8.34
CA ALA A 94 22.00 10.25 -8.36
C ALA A 94 21.30 10.68 -7.05
N ILE A 95 20.72 9.74 -6.31
CA ILE A 95 20.10 10.02 -5.00
C ILE A 95 21.06 9.80 -3.82
N GLY A 96 22.34 9.48 -4.08
CA GLY A 96 23.35 9.22 -3.04
C GLY A 96 23.27 7.82 -2.42
N GLY A 97 22.70 6.85 -3.12
CA GLY A 97 22.54 5.47 -2.63
C GLY A 97 21.30 5.27 -1.75
N LEU A 98 21.28 4.17 -1.00
CA LEU A 98 20.19 3.86 -0.05
C LEU A 98 20.41 4.49 1.33
N GLU A 99 21.63 4.93 1.64
CA GLU A 99 22.01 5.48 2.95
C GLU A 99 21.15 6.69 3.37
N PRO A 100 20.84 7.67 2.49
CA PRO A 100 19.96 8.80 2.85
C PRO A 100 18.52 8.37 3.22
N LEU A 101 18.14 7.13 2.87
CA LEU A 101 16.81 6.56 3.09
C LEU A 101 16.78 5.55 4.25
N ALA A 102 17.93 5.21 4.84
CA ALA A 102 18.04 4.13 5.82
C ALA A 102 17.11 4.30 7.04
N ASN A 103 16.97 5.55 7.51
CA ASN A 103 16.12 5.88 8.65
C ASN A 103 14.70 6.30 8.25
N ARG A 104 14.32 6.22 6.97
CA ARG A 104 12.98 6.60 6.51
C ARG A 104 12.00 5.45 6.76
N VAL A 105 10.83 5.77 7.31
CA VAL A 105 9.72 4.82 7.32
C VAL A 105 9.22 4.62 5.89
N GLY A 106 8.98 3.39 5.44
CA GLY A 106 8.56 3.12 4.05
C GLY A 106 9.68 3.44 3.04
N LEU A 107 10.65 2.53 2.95
CA LEU A 107 11.78 2.67 2.02
C LEU A 107 11.30 2.84 0.57
N ASP A 108 10.31 2.06 0.15
CA ASP A 108 9.65 2.10 -1.15
C ASP A 108 9.14 3.49 -1.55
N ALA A 109 8.32 4.12 -0.71
CA ALA A 109 7.75 5.44 -0.97
C ALA A 109 8.83 6.52 -0.99
N SER A 110 9.80 6.44 -0.06
CA SER A 110 10.93 7.39 -0.01
C SER A 110 11.84 7.26 -1.22
N LEU A 111 12.10 6.04 -1.68
CA LEU A 111 12.91 5.72 -2.85
C LEU A 111 12.25 6.23 -4.12
N GLY A 112 10.96 5.96 -4.33
CA GLY A 112 10.22 6.48 -5.48
C GLY A 112 10.22 8.01 -5.55
N ARG A 113 10.06 8.69 -4.41
CA ARG A 113 10.15 10.16 -4.33
C ARG A 113 11.55 10.69 -4.62
N ALA A 114 12.58 10.05 -4.07
CA ALA A 114 13.96 10.46 -4.29
C ALA A 114 14.33 10.33 -5.76
N VAL A 115 13.99 9.20 -6.39
CA VAL A 115 14.21 8.96 -7.83
C VAL A 115 13.47 9.99 -8.68
N ALA A 116 12.19 10.27 -8.38
CA ALA A 116 11.41 11.28 -9.09
C ALA A 116 12.01 12.69 -8.95
N ARG A 117 12.49 13.07 -7.75
CA ARG A 117 13.13 14.36 -7.50
C ARG A 117 14.49 14.50 -8.17
N ALA A 118 15.20 13.40 -8.38
CA ALA A 118 16.45 13.36 -9.14
C ALA A 118 16.24 13.46 -10.66
N GLY A 119 15.00 13.69 -11.14
CA GLY A 119 14.67 13.90 -12.54
C GLY A 119 14.36 12.62 -13.33
N TYR A 120 14.33 11.47 -12.68
CA TYR A 120 13.98 10.20 -13.31
C TYR A 120 12.47 9.93 -13.27
N VAL A 121 12.00 9.14 -14.23
CA VAL A 121 10.64 8.62 -14.27
C VAL A 121 10.53 7.37 -13.40
N VAL A 122 9.50 7.33 -12.56
CA VAL A 122 9.03 6.09 -11.93
C VAL A 122 7.97 5.47 -12.83
N ALA A 123 8.13 4.20 -13.18
CA ALA A 123 7.24 3.43 -14.04
C ALA A 123 6.45 2.41 -13.24
N LEU A 124 5.15 2.32 -13.51
CA LEU A 124 4.27 1.27 -13.00
C LEU A 124 4.05 0.25 -14.11
N ILE A 125 4.34 -1.03 -13.84
CA ILE A 125 4.01 -2.12 -14.77
C ILE A 125 2.52 -2.50 -14.65
N PRO A 126 1.88 -2.98 -15.74
CA PRO A 126 0.48 -3.39 -15.68
C PRO A 126 0.27 -4.71 -14.92
N GLU A 127 1.30 -5.54 -14.78
CA GLU A 127 1.22 -6.83 -14.14
C GLU A 127 1.21 -6.71 -12.60
N PRO A 128 0.24 -7.35 -11.92
CA PRO A 128 0.23 -7.42 -10.46
C PRO A 128 1.38 -8.31 -9.94
N VAL A 129 1.95 -7.92 -8.79
CA VAL A 129 2.97 -8.70 -8.07
C VAL A 129 2.27 -9.58 -7.03
N PRO A 130 2.23 -10.91 -7.19
CA PRO A 130 1.50 -11.77 -6.27
C PRO A 130 2.16 -11.83 -4.89
N ILE A 131 1.36 -11.68 -3.84
CA ILE A 131 1.75 -11.91 -2.45
C ILE A 131 0.78 -12.94 -1.87
N ILE A 132 1.31 -14.00 -1.25
CA ILE A 132 0.49 -15.08 -0.71
C ILE A 132 0.58 -15.10 0.81
N HIS A 133 -0.53 -14.80 1.46
CA HIS A 133 -0.74 -14.96 2.90
C HIS A 133 -2.00 -15.78 3.13
N HIS A 134 -1.84 -17.08 3.35
CA HIS A 134 -2.99 -17.97 3.53
C HIS A 134 -3.78 -17.68 4.81
N HIS A 135 -3.09 -17.37 5.89
CA HIS A 135 -3.70 -17.16 7.20
C HIS A 135 -3.09 -15.94 7.87
N ASP A 136 -3.93 -15.21 8.59
CA ASP A 136 -3.48 -14.12 9.45
C ASP A 136 -4.32 -14.07 10.74
N THR A 137 -3.85 -13.31 11.73
CA THR A 137 -4.55 -13.02 12.98
C THR A 137 -4.94 -11.55 13.03
N PHE A 138 -6.09 -11.24 13.63
CA PHE A 138 -6.61 -9.86 13.67
C PHE A 138 -5.59 -8.86 14.26
N GLY A 139 -4.87 -9.27 15.31
CA GLY A 139 -3.85 -8.42 15.92
C GLY A 139 -2.65 -8.16 15.00
N HIS A 140 -2.20 -9.15 14.22
CA HIS A 140 -1.13 -8.95 13.25
C HIS A 140 -1.60 -8.07 12.09
N TRP A 141 -2.78 -8.36 11.52
CA TRP A 141 -3.43 -7.53 10.51
C TRP A 141 -3.56 -6.06 10.92
N TRP A 142 -4.09 -5.80 12.12
CA TRP A 142 -4.27 -4.45 12.64
C TRP A 142 -2.94 -3.71 12.77
N ARG A 143 -1.92 -4.35 13.37
CA ARG A 143 -0.58 -3.76 13.50
C ARG A 143 0.06 -3.49 12.15
N HIS A 144 -0.15 -4.37 11.18
CA HIS A 144 0.41 -4.24 9.84
C HIS A 144 -0.18 -3.03 9.11
N LEU A 145 -1.51 -2.94 9.01
CA LEU A 145 -2.16 -1.81 8.36
C LEU A 145 -1.95 -0.49 9.13
N HIS A 146 -1.95 -0.54 10.46
CA HIS A 146 -1.64 0.61 11.29
C HIS A 146 -0.28 1.22 10.94
N ARG A 147 0.76 0.38 10.83
CA ARG A 147 2.10 0.82 10.43
C ARG A 147 2.10 1.46 9.04
N TRP A 148 1.37 0.89 8.08
CA TRP A 148 1.23 1.49 6.76
C TRP A 148 0.51 2.83 6.79
N LEU A 149 -0.56 2.97 7.57
CA LEU A 149 -1.27 4.24 7.70
C LEU A 149 -0.40 5.33 8.34
N VAL A 150 0.38 5.00 9.37
CA VAL A 150 1.38 5.94 9.93
C VAL A 150 2.38 6.37 8.85
N THR A 151 2.84 5.42 8.03
CA THR A 151 3.76 5.68 6.91
C THR A 151 3.12 6.60 5.87
N ILE A 152 1.92 6.24 5.36
CA ILE A 152 1.16 7.00 4.35
C ILE A 152 0.88 8.41 4.85
N ARG A 153 0.56 8.60 6.14
CA ARG A 153 0.32 9.92 6.73
C ARG A 153 1.54 10.83 6.63
N CYS A 154 2.75 10.31 6.80
CA CYS A 154 3.99 11.09 6.66
C CYS A 154 4.23 11.54 5.22
N TYR A 155 3.88 10.71 4.25
CA TYR A 155 4.11 11.00 2.84
C TYR A 155 2.98 11.83 2.21
N LEU A 156 1.73 11.59 2.58
CA LEU A 156 0.53 12.15 1.93
C LEU A 156 -0.48 12.70 2.95
N PRO A 157 -0.10 13.64 3.84
CA PRO A 157 -0.95 14.06 4.95
C PRO A 157 -2.30 14.66 4.53
N ARG A 158 -2.33 15.39 3.41
CA ARG A 158 -3.59 15.96 2.87
C ARG A 158 -4.53 14.89 2.32
N LEU A 159 -3.99 13.92 1.59
CA LEU A 159 -4.79 12.80 1.08
C LEU A 159 -5.21 11.85 2.20
N TYR A 160 -4.43 11.76 3.27
CA TYR A 160 -4.77 10.99 4.45
C TYR A 160 -6.09 11.49 5.06
N ALA A 161 -6.22 12.80 5.29
CA ALA A 161 -7.44 13.40 5.83
C ALA A 161 -8.65 13.22 4.89
N LEU A 162 -8.46 13.40 3.59
CA LEU A 162 -9.52 13.15 2.60
C LEU A 162 -9.93 11.68 2.53
N GLY A 163 -8.99 10.76 2.74
CA GLY A 163 -9.25 9.32 2.80
C GLY A 163 -10.21 8.94 3.92
N ILE A 164 -10.05 9.54 5.11
CA ILE A 164 -10.98 9.33 6.25
C ILE A 164 -12.41 9.72 5.85
N ILE A 165 -12.58 10.85 5.17
CA ILE A 165 -13.90 11.33 4.74
C ILE A 165 -14.47 10.42 3.64
N ALA A 166 -13.65 10.05 2.65
CA ALA A 166 -14.06 9.19 1.55
C ALA A 166 -14.49 7.79 2.03
N GLU A 167 -13.87 7.27 3.09
CA GLU A 167 -14.20 5.95 3.65
C GLU A 167 -15.33 5.99 4.70
N ALA A 168 -15.78 7.18 5.13
CA ALA A 168 -16.84 7.34 6.13
C ALA A 168 -18.27 7.10 5.62
N GLY A 169 -18.45 6.73 4.34
CA GLY A 169 -19.76 6.57 3.72
C GLY A 169 -20.70 5.60 4.47
N LEU A 170 -20.20 4.43 4.85
CA LEU A 170 -21.01 3.41 5.55
C LEU A 170 -21.39 3.83 6.99
N PRO A 171 -20.45 4.31 7.84
CA PRO A 171 -20.78 4.89 9.14
C PRO A 171 -21.78 6.05 9.07
N CYS A 172 -21.60 6.99 8.13
CA CYS A 172 -22.50 8.13 7.96
C CYS A 172 -23.91 7.67 7.55
N ALA A 173 -24.02 6.71 6.63
CA ALA A 173 -25.30 6.12 6.26
C ALA A 173 -25.97 5.41 7.45
N GLY A 174 -25.20 4.71 8.29
CA GLY A 174 -25.67 4.12 9.54
C GLY A 174 -26.19 5.15 10.55
N LEU A 175 -25.50 6.28 10.71
CA LEU A 175 -25.98 7.37 11.57
C LEU A 175 -27.30 7.96 11.08
N LEU A 176 -27.50 8.08 9.75
CA LEU A 176 -28.78 8.52 9.18
C LEU A 176 -29.94 7.55 9.44
N VAL A 177 -29.66 6.24 9.52
CA VAL A 177 -30.67 5.23 9.91
C VAL A 177 -31.13 5.46 11.35
N LEU A 178 -30.20 5.80 12.25
CA LEU A 178 -30.43 5.91 13.69
C LEU A 178 -31.01 7.27 14.10
N LEU A 179 -30.49 8.36 13.53
CA LEU A 179 -30.72 9.73 14.00
C LEU A 179 -31.48 10.60 13.00
N GLY A 180 -31.76 10.07 11.81
CA GLY A 180 -32.30 10.84 10.69
C GLY A 180 -33.42 10.14 9.92
N PRO A 181 -33.63 10.51 8.65
CA PRO A 181 -34.66 9.90 7.82
C PRO A 181 -34.34 8.43 7.52
N ARG A 182 -34.88 7.52 8.34
CA ARG A 182 -34.57 6.08 8.31
C ARG A 182 -34.61 5.46 6.92
N ARG A 183 -35.61 5.81 6.09
CA ARG A 183 -35.73 5.31 4.71
C ARG A 183 -34.53 5.71 3.86
N VAL A 184 -34.09 6.96 3.94
CA VAL A 184 -32.90 7.46 3.24
C VAL A 184 -31.64 6.76 3.74
N GLY A 185 -31.49 6.63 5.05
CA GLY A 185 -30.36 5.92 5.66
C GLY A 185 -30.25 4.48 5.18
N VAL A 186 -31.35 3.72 5.20
CA VAL A 186 -31.37 2.32 4.75
C VAL A 186 -31.01 2.21 3.26
N THR A 187 -31.57 3.09 2.43
CA THR A 187 -31.23 3.15 0.99
C THR A 187 -29.74 3.43 0.79
N LEU A 188 -29.17 4.40 1.50
CA LEU A 188 -27.74 4.73 1.40
C LEU A 188 -26.85 3.59 1.88
N VAL A 189 -27.20 2.89 2.96
CA VAL A 189 -26.48 1.67 3.39
C VAL A 189 -26.47 0.64 2.27
N GLY A 190 -27.63 0.35 1.68
CA GLY A 190 -27.73 -0.58 0.55
C GLY A 190 -26.86 -0.18 -0.64
N VAL A 191 -26.93 1.09 -1.05
CA VAL A 191 -26.12 1.64 -2.15
C VAL A 191 -24.62 1.52 -1.86
N VAL A 192 -24.18 1.90 -0.65
CA VAL A 192 -22.76 1.85 -0.28
C VAL A 192 -22.27 0.41 -0.25
N VAL A 193 -23.00 -0.51 0.38
CA VAL A 193 -22.62 -1.94 0.43
C VAL A 193 -22.51 -2.52 -0.98
N LEU A 194 -23.50 -2.27 -1.84
CA LEU A 194 -23.48 -2.74 -3.23
C LEU A 194 -22.32 -2.14 -4.02
N ALA A 195 -22.06 -0.84 -3.90
CA ALA A 195 -20.94 -0.18 -4.55
C ALA A 195 -19.59 -0.77 -4.11
N ARG A 196 -19.44 -1.10 -2.83
CA ARG A 196 -18.21 -1.70 -2.28
C ARG A 196 -18.02 -3.14 -2.72
N MET A 197 -19.07 -3.94 -2.74
CA MET A 197 -19.01 -5.30 -3.28
C MET A 197 -18.73 -5.30 -4.79
N ALA A 198 -19.33 -4.37 -5.53
CA ALA A 198 -19.07 -4.20 -6.97
C ALA A 198 -17.63 -3.74 -7.25
N SER A 199 -17.11 -2.79 -6.47
CA SER A 199 -15.70 -2.34 -6.51
C SER A 199 -14.76 -3.52 -6.26
N GLY A 200 -14.94 -4.23 -5.15
CA GLY A 200 -14.13 -5.39 -4.80
C GLY A 200 -14.20 -6.50 -5.85
N TRP A 201 -15.39 -6.76 -6.42
CA TRP A 201 -15.56 -7.69 -7.52
C TRP A 201 -14.80 -7.25 -8.77
N ALA A 202 -14.91 -5.98 -9.17
CA ALA A 202 -14.21 -5.45 -10.35
C ALA A 202 -12.69 -5.54 -10.17
N VAL A 203 -12.17 -5.11 -9.02
CA VAL A 203 -10.74 -5.25 -8.69
C VAL A 203 -10.31 -6.71 -8.75
N ASN A 204 -11.08 -7.63 -8.14
CA ASN A 204 -10.73 -9.04 -8.20
C ASN A 204 -10.80 -9.59 -9.63
N ARG A 205 -11.79 -9.21 -10.43
CA ARG A 205 -12.00 -9.72 -11.78
C ARG A 205 -10.92 -9.25 -12.77
N TRP A 206 -10.46 -8.02 -12.63
CA TRP A 206 -9.58 -7.36 -13.60
C TRP A 206 -8.12 -7.31 -13.16
N PHE A 207 -7.86 -7.18 -11.86
CA PHE A 207 -6.52 -7.01 -11.29
C PHE A 207 -6.04 -8.28 -10.57
N THR A 208 -6.68 -8.68 -9.46
CA THR A 208 -6.17 -9.77 -8.62
C THR A 208 -6.29 -11.15 -9.29
N ARG A 209 -7.43 -11.41 -9.93
CA ARG A 209 -7.81 -12.66 -10.64
C ARG A 209 -7.74 -13.90 -9.75
N ASP A 210 -8.28 -13.81 -8.54
CA ASP A 210 -8.25 -14.90 -7.57
C ASP A 210 -9.67 -15.33 -7.13
N PRO A 211 -10.10 -16.57 -7.43
CA PRO A 211 -11.36 -17.11 -6.96
C PRO A 211 -11.53 -17.07 -5.44
N GLN A 212 -10.45 -17.27 -4.67
CA GLN A 212 -10.54 -17.29 -3.20
C GLN A 212 -10.88 -15.91 -2.66
N VAL A 213 -10.23 -14.85 -3.14
CA VAL A 213 -10.60 -13.46 -2.79
C VAL A 213 -12.07 -13.17 -3.15
N GLY A 214 -12.54 -13.69 -4.28
CA GLY A 214 -13.94 -13.57 -4.72
C GLY A 214 -14.96 -14.13 -3.71
N ARG A 215 -14.63 -15.21 -2.99
CA ARG A 215 -15.51 -15.82 -1.98
C ARG A 215 -15.70 -14.96 -0.74
N TRP A 216 -14.79 -14.02 -0.50
CA TRP A 216 -14.76 -13.17 0.68
C TRP A 216 -15.24 -11.74 0.43
N LEU A 217 -15.74 -11.41 -0.77
CA LEU A 217 -16.18 -10.04 -1.11
C LEU A 217 -17.25 -9.48 -0.17
N TRP A 218 -18.04 -10.33 0.48
CA TRP A 218 -19.00 -9.95 1.51
C TRP A 218 -18.36 -9.33 2.77
N LEU A 219 -17.04 -9.49 2.96
CA LEU A 219 -16.27 -8.82 4.03
C LEU A 219 -15.95 -7.35 3.70
N ALA A 220 -16.18 -6.87 2.47
CA ALA A 220 -15.94 -5.47 2.11
C ALA A 220 -16.64 -4.47 3.07
N PRO A 221 -17.94 -4.59 3.40
CA PRO A 221 -18.57 -3.72 4.39
C PRO A 221 -17.99 -3.88 5.81
N VAL A 222 -17.53 -5.08 6.18
CA VAL A 222 -16.87 -5.30 7.49
C VAL A 222 -15.56 -4.53 7.56
N LEU A 223 -14.76 -4.59 6.47
CA LEU A 223 -13.53 -3.83 6.34
C LEU A 223 -13.78 -2.32 6.50
N ASP A 224 -14.90 -1.80 6.00
CA ASP A 224 -15.22 -0.38 6.08
C ASP A 224 -15.51 0.11 7.49
N LEU A 225 -16.21 -0.72 8.26
CA LEU A 225 -16.44 -0.45 9.67
C LEU A 225 -15.12 -0.49 10.46
N LEU A 226 -14.18 -1.36 10.07
CA LEU A 226 -12.87 -1.46 10.69
C LEU A 226 -11.89 -0.35 10.25
N ARG A 227 -12.08 0.21 9.05
CA ARG A 227 -11.21 1.25 8.48
C ARG A 227 -11.20 2.51 9.34
N ILE A 228 -12.36 3.04 9.74
CA ILE A 228 -12.41 4.29 10.54
C ILE A 228 -11.57 4.23 11.83
N PRO A 229 -11.77 3.25 12.74
CA PRO A 229 -10.95 3.17 13.94
C PRO A 229 -9.48 2.92 13.63
N LEU A 230 -9.17 2.22 12.54
CA LEU A 230 -7.79 1.97 12.09
C LEU A 230 -7.11 3.25 11.57
N TRP A 231 -7.81 4.05 10.77
CA TRP A 231 -7.37 5.38 10.31
C TRP A 231 -7.17 6.34 11.47
N LEU A 232 -8.10 6.35 12.44
CA LEU A 232 -7.98 7.15 13.65
C LEU A 232 -6.78 6.72 14.48
N HIS A 233 -6.57 5.41 14.65
CA HIS A 233 -5.40 4.87 15.35
C HIS A 233 -4.08 5.24 14.65
N GLY A 234 -4.02 5.18 13.31
CA GLY A 234 -2.86 5.61 12.53
C GLY A 234 -2.63 7.13 12.56
N TYR A 235 -3.70 7.92 12.74
CA TYR A 235 -3.64 9.36 12.90
C TYR A 235 -3.08 9.76 14.26
N LEU A 236 -3.62 9.16 15.33
CA LEU A 236 -3.27 9.47 16.72
C LEU A 236 -1.91 8.90 17.14
N SER A 237 -1.49 7.78 16.56
CA SER A 237 -0.24 7.12 16.92
C SER A 237 0.93 7.52 16.01
N ARG A 238 2.11 7.60 16.62
CA ARG A 238 3.40 7.71 15.93
C ARG A 238 4.28 6.47 16.12
N GLN A 239 3.81 5.51 16.91
CA GLN A 239 4.60 4.34 17.29
C GLN A 239 4.22 3.17 16.40
N VAL A 240 5.20 2.51 15.78
CA VAL A 240 4.95 1.35 14.91
C VAL A 240 5.82 0.16 15.33
N PRO A 241 5.27 -1.06 15.34
CA PRO A 241 6.06 -2.26 15.57
C PRO A 241 6.85 -2.63 14.31
N TRP A 242 8.14 -2.93 14.45
CA TRP A 242 9.00 -3.35 13.35
C TRP A 242 10.08 -4.33 13.83
N ARG A 243 10.09 -5.56 13.26
CA ARG A 243 11.08 -6.61 13.56
C ARG A 243 11.35 -6.82 15.07
N GLY A 244 10.29 -6.87 15.86
CA GLY A 244 10.35 -7.06 17.32
C GLY A 244 10.67 -5.80 18.14
N ARG A 245 10.86 -4.64 17.50
CA ARG A 245 11.13 -3.36 18.16
C ARG A 245 9.98 -2.37 17.96
N TRP A 246 9.95 -1.33 18.78
CA TRP A 246 9.02 -0.20 18.63
C TRP A 246 9.77 1.01 18.07
N LEU A 247 9.30 1.53 16.94
CA LEU A 247 9.83 2.73 16.31
C LEU A 247 8.88 3.90 16.51
N VAL A 248 9.43 5.10 16.74
CA VAL A 248 8.72 6.37 16.74
C VAL A 248 8.96 7.06 15.40
N VAL A 249 7.89 7.27 14.65
CA VAL A 249 7.91 7.95 13.36
C VAL A 249 7.76 9.46 13.57
N ARG A 250 8.77 10.20 13.16
CA ARG A 250 8.81 11.67 13.19
C ARG A 250 8.04 12.26 12.00
N ARG A 251 7.71 13.55 12.09
CA ARG A 251 6.93 14.26 11.06
C ARG A 251 7.64 14.34 9.71
N ASP A 252 8.98 14.34 9.73
CA ASP A 252 9.80 14.30 8.53
C ASP A 252 9.80 12.92 7.87
N GLY A 253 9.22 11.89 8.49
CA GLY A 253 9.21 10.52 7.97
C GLY A 253 10.43 9.69 8.38
N THR A 254 11.28 10.19 9.28
CA THR A 254 12.32 9.37 9.91
C THR A 254 11.75 8.52 11.05
N ALA A 255 12.31 7.34 11.28
CA ALA A 255 11.93 6.43 12.34
C ALA A 255 13.12 6.19 13.27
N VAL A 256 12.91 6.36 14.57
CA VAL A 256 13.91 6.12 15.61
C VAL A 256 13.39 5.10 16.61
N GLU A 257 14.26 4.31 17.21
CA GLU A 257 13.86 3.36 18.25
C GLU A 257 13.29 4.09 19.47
N ARG A 258 12.21 3.56 20.06
CA ARG A 258 11.45 4.23 21.12
C ARG A 258 12.32 4.57 22.34
N ASP A 259 13.27 3.71 22.69
CA ASP A 259 14.15 3.92 23.84
C ASP A 259 15.20 5.01 23.56
N ALA A 260 15.61 5.16 22.30
CA ALA A 260 16.45 6.29 21.85
C ALA A 260 15.67 7.61 21.70
N ALA A 261 14.34 7.57 21.71
CA ALA A 261 13.47 8.76 21.57
C ALA A 261 13.08 9.40 22.92
N ARG A 262 13.49 8.80 24.05
CA ARG A 262 13.25 9.29 25.42
C ARG A 262 14.47 9.97 26.06
N GLY A 263 15.60 10.01 25.35
CA GLY A 263 16.82 10.71 25.75
C GLY A 263 16.95 12.09 25.12
#